data_AF-A0A956EGE5-F1
#
_entry.id   AF-A0A956EGE5-F1
#
_cell.length_a   1.000
_cell.length_b   1.000
_cell.length_c   1.000
_cell.angle_alpha   90.00
_cell.angle_beta   90.00
_cell.angle_gamma   90.00
#
_symmetry.space_group_name_H-M   'P 1'
#
loop_
_entity.id
_entity.type
_entity.pdbx_description
1 polymer ?
#
loop_
_entity_poly.entity_id
_entity_poly.type
_entity_poly.pdbx_seq_one_letter_code
_entity_poly.pdbx_strand_id
1 'polypeptide(L)'
;MPILRDLRAWCLLAALGIGVAVAAEPEVAVAAGSSKKSRSTSKKKKASTTKKSSASSKGKSAGSAKSSSSAKPQLRPAEGPVAVAGEGDDEAEGEAGEDEAGADEGGKTPEQEQAEIDAEFDGGAPAEPVEAEPPPPPVDNTPRWVEHEVIPYENVEAVAGRYGVSVKEIVKWNKLDPKKPRLRSGKTIKIKAKNPPPPREKIEYEIQKGDNWEKIAGAHGVDVKTLKRWNPAKKDKKTGKQKPVMIAGKSLRIWVEPAILGGGSGDAGSGPPSAEAEGRLLAAKVRGNAISIGTPTQGRLVNGVVFPELPDLYTLRKPEQSFGSSHTVKTAVQAINAFRRGSRYSRELVIGAVSLARGGRFRPHKSHQSGRDIDIRLPIRASVEHKNAPSPGEVDWRATWKLIEAFVATGEVQYIFLEYRLQKSLYKAARAAGVPAKDLAAVIQWPRPAKSNNGIVRHAKGHTSHIHVRVKCGPAESKCESGR
;
A
#
# COMPACT_ATOMS: atom_id res chain seq x y z
N MET A 1 -31.70 -33.89 -43.74
CA MET A 1 -31.01 -35.11 -44.21
C MET A 1 -29.89 -35.48 -43.23
N PRO A 2 -29.39 -36.75 -43.24
CA PRO A 2 -28.47 -37.33 -42.23
C PRO A 2 -27.06 -36.70 -42.20
N ILE A 3 -26.06 -37.15 -41.43
CA ILE A 3 -25.73 -38.44 -40.75
C ILE A 3 -24.89 -38.13 -39.48
N LEU A 4 -24.60 -39.00 -38.49
CA LEU A 4 -24.85 -40.43 -38.18
C LEU A 4 -25.69 -40.54 -36.86
N ARG A 5 -26.10 -41.66 -36.23
CA ARG A 5 -25.75 -43.12 -36.17
C ARG A 5 -24.42 -43.46 -35.45
N ASP A 6 -24.20 -44.58 -34.76
CA ASP A 6 -25.06 -45.59 -34.07
C ASP A 6 -24.14 -46.38 -33.08
N LEU A 7 -24.66 -46.90 -31.95
CA LEU A 7 -24.31 -48.21 -31.32
C LEU A 7 -24.73 -48.38 -29.83
N ARG A 8 -25.97 -48.85 -29.66
CA ARG A 8 -26.48 -49.90 -28.75
C ARG A 8 -25.73 -50.25 -27.44
N ALA A 9 -26.49 -50.25 -26.35
CA ALA A 9 -26.15 -50.82 -25.04
C ALA A 9 -26.24 -52.36 -24.97
N TRP A 10 -25.71 -52.94 -23.87
CA TRP A 10 -26.03 -54.29 -23.36
C TRP A 10 -26.15 -54.27 -21.83
N CYS A 11 -26.92 -55.22 -21.27
CA CYS A 11 -27.12 -55.43 -19.82
C CYS A 11 -26.07 -56.44 -19.27
N LEU A 12 -26.08 -57.00 -18.04
CA LEU A 12 -27.13 -57.28 -17.04
C LEU A 12 -26.52 -57.54 -15.62
N LEU A 13 -27.37 -57.91 -14.65
CA LEU A 13 -27.17 -58.08 -13.19
C LEU A 13 -26.03 -59.02 -12.69
N ALA A 14 -25.47 -58.73 -11.50
CA ALA A 14 -25.30 -59.66 -10.33
C ALA A 14 -24.52 -58.99 -9.15
N ALA A 15 -24.37 -59.64 -7.98
CA ALA A 15 -25.30 -59.68 -6.82
C ALA A 15 -24.64 -60.38 -5.59
N LEU A 16 -25.02 -60.01 -4.35
CA LEU A 16 -24.85 -60.73 -3.05
C LEU A 16 -23.45 -60.90 -2.39
N GLY A 17 -23.47 -61.18 -1.07
CA GLY A 17 -22.32 -61.49 -0.17
C GLY A 17 -21.81 -60.28 0.66
N ILE A 18 -22.23 -59.98 1.90
CA ILE A 18 -22.28 -60.72 3.20
C ILE A 18 -20.88 -60.97 3.82
N GLY A 19 -20.67 -60.45 5.05
CA GLY A 19 -19.52 -60.76 5.92
C GLY A 19 -19.44 -59.84 7.17
N VAL A 20 -19.29 -60.41 8.37
CA VAL A 20 -19.29 -59.67 9.67
C VAL A 20 -18.23 -60.20 10.64
N ALA A 21 -17.40 -59.30 11.18
CA ALA A 21 -16.65 -59.38 12.45
C ALA A 21 -16.18 -57.95 12.80
N VAL A 22 -16.25 -57.36 14.01
CA VAL A 22 -16.27 -57.78 15.43
C VAL A 22 -14.87 -58.03 16.03
N ALA A 23 -14.63 -57.40 17.20
CA ALA A 23 -13.45 -57.48 18.07
C ALA A 23 -12.12 -56.90 17.53
N ALA A 24 -11.22 -56.31 18.33
CA ALA A 24 -11.34 -55.74 19.68
C ALA A 24 -10.18 -54.75 19.93
N GLU A 25 -10.29 -53.91 20.97
CA GLU A 25 -9.15 -53.20 21.58
C GLU A 25 -8.37 -54.15 22.52
N PRO A 26 -7.13 -53.79 22.90
CA PRO A 26 -6.99 -53.43 24.32
C PRO A 26 -6.10 -52.20 24.58
N GLU A 27 -6.26 -51.60 25.77
CA GLU A 27 -5.24 -50.74 26.38
C GLU A 27 -3.97 -51.54 26.76
N VAL A 28 -2.88 -50.84 27.12
CA VAL A 28 -2.30 -50.93 28.48
C VAL A 28 -1.23 -49.85 28.74
N ALA A 29 -1.34 -49.29 29.95
CA ALA A 29 -0.42 -48.50 30.79
C ALA A 29 0.97 -48.00 30.30
N VAL A 30 1.17 -46.68 30.51
CA VAL A 30 2.18 -46.06 31.40
C VAL A 30 3.58 -46.70 31.55
N ALA A 31 4.61 -45.92 31.26
CA ALA A 31 5.90 -45.95 31.98
C ALA A 31 6.52 -44.53 32.05
N ALA A 32 7.29 -44.24 33.12
CA ALA A 32 7.94 -42.95 33.32
C ALA A 32 9.41 -43.11 33.75
N GLY A 33 10.28 -42.22 33.28
CA GLY A 33 11.69 -42.15 33.68
C GLY A 33 12.57 -41.46 32.63
N SER A 34 13.65 -40.74 32.92
CA SER A 34 14.03 -39.77 33.98
C SER A 34 15.57 -39.69 33.99
N SER A 35 16.13 -38.48 34.16
CA SER A 35 17.59 -38.18 34.10
C SER A 35 18.25 -38.40 32.71
N LYS A 36 19.39 -37.79 32.35
CA LYS A 36 20.35 -36.88 33.04
C LYS A 36 20.52 -35.64 32.13
N LYS A 37 20.62 -34.38 32.60
CA LYS A 37 21.41 -33.77 33.69
C LYS A 37 22.92 -33.69 33.39
N SER A 38 23.32 -32.69 32.59
CA SER A 38 24.66 -32.08 32.62
C SER A 38 24.61 -30.73 33.36
N ARG A 39 25.77 -30.16 33.72
CA ARG A 39 25.88 -29.17 34.82
C ARG A 39 27.13 -28.28 34.72
N SER A 40 26.94 -26.96 34.70
CA SER A 40 27.95 -25.94 35.02
C SER A 40 27.26 -24.71 35.65
N THR A 41 27.39 -24.46 36.95
CA THR A 41 28.49 -23.73 37.62
C THR A 41 28.70 -22.33 37.02
N SER A 42 27.97 -21.29 37.45
CA SER A 42 28.01 -20.59 38.76
C SER A 42 29.27 -19.76 39.01
N LYS A 43 29.12 -18.42 39.09
CA LYS A 43 29.83 -17.59 40.08
C LYS A 43 29.07 -16.29 40.39
N LYS A 44 29.00 -15.93 41.67
CA LYS A 44 28.46 -14.66 42.21
C LYS A 44 29.60 -13.68 42.50
N LYS A 45 29.31 -12.37 42.42
CA LYS A 45 29.65 -11.28 43.38
C LYS A 45 28.62 -10.14 43.09
N LYS A 46 27.87 -9.61 44.06
CA LYS A 46 28.21 -8.71 45.20
C LYS A 46 28.74 -7.31 44.75
N ALA A 47 28.40 -6.17 45.37
CA ALA A 47 27.21 -5.70 46.12
C ALA A 47 27.48 -4.31 46.76
N SER A 48 26.58 -3.31 46.56
CA SER A 48 26.36 -2.07 47.35
C SER A 48 25.28 -1.20 46.61
N THR A 49 24.35 -0.40 47.17
CA THR A 49 24.20 0.48 48.37
C THR A 49 25.02 1.78 48.27
N THR A 50 24.51 3.02 48.47
CA THR A 50 23.24 3.57 49.02
C THR A 50 23.12 5.07 48.63
N LYS A 51 21.97 5.67 48.30
CA LYS A 51 21.00 6.51 49.10
C LYS A 51 20.19 7.31 48.04
N LYS A 52 18.87 7.51 48.03
CA LYS A 52 17.88 8.06 49.00
C LYS A 52 17.89 9.59 49.16
N SER A 53 16.94 10.27 48.50
CA SER A 53 16.31 11.53 48.94
C SER A 53 14.88 11.67 48.38
N SER A 54 14.05 12.47 49.06
CA SER A 54 12.66 12.89 48.76
C SER A 54 12.52 14.35 49.27
N ALA A 55 11.61 15.23 48.88
CA ALA A 55 10.14 15.19 48.67
C ALA A 55 9.76 16.32 47.67
N SER A 56 8.59 16.41 47.01
CA SER A 56 7.15 16.25 47.36
C SER A 56 6.53 17.39 48.19
N SER A 57 5.60 18.13 47.57
CA SER A 57 4.70 19.15 48.13
C SER A 57 3.34 19.11 47.37
N LYS A 58 2.24 19.69 47.92
CA LYS A 58 0.88 19.21 47.55
C LYS A 58 -0.31 20.16 47.85
N GLY A 59 -0.89 20.80 46.83
CA GLY A 59 -2.21 21.48 46.86
C GLY A 59 -2.82 21.56 45.44
N LYS A 60 -4.07 21.12 45.18
CA LYS A 60 -5.42 21.64 45.60
C LYS A 60 -5.85 22.88 44.79
N SER A 61 -7.10 23.07 44.34
CA SER A 61 -8.37 22.28 44.46
C SER A 61 -9.39 22.82 43.42
N ALA A 62 -10.09 22.01 42.61
CA ALA A 62 -11.38 21.31 42.84
C ALA A 62 -12.64 22.05 42.32
N GLY A 63 -13.69 21.29 41.97
CA GLY A 63 -14.97 21.78 41.40
C GLY A 63 -15.00 21.80 39.86
N SER A 64 -16.12 21.53 39.17
CA SER A 64 -17.41 20.98 39.61
C SER A 64 -18.11 20.25 38.45
N ALA A 65 -19.17 19.48 38.71
CA ALA A 65 -19.91 18.71 37.69
C ALA A 65 -21.33 19.25 37.46
N LYS A 66 -21.78 19.24 36.20
CA LYS A 66 -23.19 19.38 35.80
C LYS A 66 -23.43 18.73 34.43
N SER A 67 -24.69 18.50 34.07
CA SER A 67 -25.10 17.57 33.02
C SER A 67 -25.77 18.20 31.80
N SER A 68 -25.75 17.45 30.69
CA SER A 68 -26.84 17.29 29.71
C SER A 68 -27.65 18.51 29.22
N SER A 69 -27.52 18.81 27.92
CA SER A 69 -28.70 19.02 27.05
C SER A 69 -28.32 18.83 25.57
N SER A 70 -29.26 18.40 24.74
CA SER A 70 -29.07 18.21 23.30
C SER A 70 -29.45 19.45 22.49
N ALA A 71 -28.71 19.75 21.41
CA ALA A 71 -29.15 20.61 20.32
C ALA A 71 -28.58 20.10 18.99
N LYS A 72 -29.36 20.17 17.92
CA LYS A 72 -28.88 19.95 16.54
C LYS A 72 -28.30 21.26 15.97
N PRO A 73 -27.31 21.20 15.06
CA PRO A 73 -26.73 22.41 14.47
C PRO A 73 -27.68 23.06 13.47
N GLN A 74 -27.66 24.39 13.41
CA GLN A 74 -28.04 25.15 12.22
C GLN A 74 -26.77 25.56 11.47
N LEU A 75 -26.80 25.54 10.14
CA LEU A 75 -25.66 25.99 9.34
C LEU A 75 -25.63 27.52 9.25
N ARG A 76 -24.42 28.08 9.26
CA ARG A 76 -24.08 29.35 8.62
C ARG A 76 -22.85 29.13 7.73
N PRO A 77 -22.70 29.87 6.62
CA PRO A 77 -21.60 29.66 5.68
C PRO A 77 -20.24 29.95 6.33
N ALA A 78 -19.21 29.23 5.90
CA ALA A 78 -17.84 29.48 6.33
C ALA A 78 -17.22 30.57 5.46
N GLU A 79 -16.81 31.67 6.09
CA GLU A 79 -15.93 32.66 5.48
C GLU A 79 -14.51 32.05 5.34
N GLY A 80 -13.78 32.46 4.29
CA GLY A 80 -12.51 31.84 3.92
C GLY A 80 -11.40 32.08 4.96
N PRO A 81 -10.52 31.10 5.25
CA PRO A 81 -9.43 31.28 6.19
C PRO A 81 -8.36 32.24 5.63
N VAL A 82 -7.96 33.20 6.45
CA VAL A 82 -6.88 34.16 6.16
C VAL A 82 -5.51 33.45 6.11
N ALA A 83 -4.57 34.05 5.38
CA ALA A 83 -3.26 33.48 5.08
C ALA A 83 -2.41 33.10 6.32
N VAL A 84 -1.51 32.12 6.11
CA VAL A 84 -0.48 31.71 7.06
C VAL A 84 0.90 31.91 6.39
N ALA A 85 1.86 32.44 7.12
CA ALA A 85 3.22 32.65 6.64
C ALA A 85 3.96 31.31 6.44
N GLY A 86 4.79 31.22 5.40
CA GLY A 86 5.67 30.08 5.13
C GLY A 86 7.11 30.43 5.50
N GLU A 87 7.56 30.01 6.68
CA GLU A 87 8.88 30.36 7.21
C GLU A 87 9.91 29.24 6.96
N GLY A 88 10.77 29.45 5.96
CA GLY A 88 12.11 28.84 5.89
C GLY A 88 13.08 29.52 6.88
N ASP A 89 14.39 29.29 6.91
CA ASP A 89 15.20 28.06 6.75
C ASP A 89 16.65 28.39 7.13
N ASP A 90 17.24 27.67 8.11
CA ASP A 90 18.58 27.95 8.64
C ASP A 90 19.51 26.72 8.57
N GLU A 91 20.37 26.68 7.55
CA GLU A 91 21.80 26.97 7.69
C GLU A 91 22.52 26.75 6.35
N ALA A 92 22.99 27.83 5.74
CA ALA A 92 24.09 27.86 4.78
C ALA A 92 24.62 29.30 4.72
N GLU A 93 25.84 29.54 5.17
CA GLU A 93 26.46 30.87 5.06
C GLU A 93 26.81 31.18 3.59
N GLY A 94 26.52 32.40 3.17
CA GLY A 94 26.66 32.88 1.80
C GLY A 94 25.69 34.03 1.54
N GLU A 95 26.20 35.26 1.56
CA GLU A 95 25.40 36.47 1.36
C GLU A 95 24.74 36.49 -0.03
N ALA A 96 23.42 36.67 -0.09
CA ALA A 96 22.69 36.87 -1.34
C ALA A 96 21.36 37.61 -1.09
N GLY A 97 21.33 38.90 -1.48
CA GLY A 97 20.17 39.68 -1.90
C GLY A 97 18.85 39.58 -1.10
N GLU A 98 18.53 40.61 -0.34
CA GLU A 98 17.13 40.99 -0.11
C GLU A 98 16.56 41.62 -1.38
N ASP A 99 16.21 40.77 -2.37
CA ASP A 99 15.63 41.23 -3.63
C ASP A 99 14.18 41.70 -3.43
N GLU A 100 14.07 43.00 -3.18
CA GLU A 100 12.85 43.81 -3.25
C GLU A 100 12.07 43.63 -4.57
N ALA A 101 10.81 44.07 -4.59
CA ALA A 101 9.87 43.77 -5.68
C ALA A 101 10.16 44.55 -6.99
N GLY A 102 11.18 44.13 -7.74
CA GLY A 102 11.47 44.62 -9.08
C GLY A 102 10.36 44.26 -10.08
N ALA A 103 9.72 45.28 -10.66
CA ALA A 103 8.74 45.11 -11.73
C ALA A 103 9.43 44.92 -13.10
N ASP A 104 9.60 43.67 -13.51
CA ASP A 104 10.13 43.30 -14.84
C ASP A 104 9.03 43.39 -15.93
N GLU A 105 8.86 44.57 -16.52
CA GLU A 105 7.95 44.77 -17.67
C GLU A 105 8.52 44.18 -18.97
N GLY A 106 8.51 42.84 -19.05
CA GLY A 106 8.91 42.09 -20.24
C GLY A 106 8.65 40.59 -20.19
N GLY A 107 8.61 39.99 -18.99
CA GLY A 107 8.32 38.57 -18.80
C GLY A 107 6.87 38.18 -19.12
N LYS A 108 6.66 37.00 -19.73
CA LYS A 108 5.32 36.41 -19.87
C LYS A 108 4.81 35.95 -18.52
N THR A 109 3.55 36.22 -18.21
CA THR A 109 2.90 35.70 -16.99
C THR A 109 2.81 34.17 -17.02
N PRO A 110 2.86 33.47 -15.87
CA PRO A 110 2.69 32.02 -15.81
C PRO A 110 1.44 31.51 -16.54
N GLU A 111 0.35 32.28 -16.51
CA GLU A 111 -0.91 32.00 -17.20
C GLU A 111 -0.78 32.10 -18.73
N GLN A 112 -0.06 33.10 -19.26
CA GLN A 112 0.29 33.17 -20.69
C GLN A 112 1.20 32.00 -21.10
N GLU A 113 2.18 31.65 -20.25
CA GLU A 113 3.05 30.50 -20.49
C GLU A 113 2.29 29.16 -20.46
N GLN A 114 1.23 29.03 -19.64
CA GLN A 114 0.34 27.87 -19.67
C GLN A 114 -0.43 27.83 -20.98
N ALA A 115 -1.04 28.95 -21.40
CA ALA A 115 -1.81 29.03 -22.63
C ALA A 115 -0.97 28.69 -23.88
N GLU A 116 0.30 29.10 -23.93
CA GLU A 116 1.22 28.74 -25.01
C GLU A 116 1.58 27.24 -25.01
N ILE A 117 1.82 26.64 -23.83
CA ILE A 117 2.05 25.20 -23.72
C ILE A 117 0.78 24.42 -24.08
N ASP A 118 -0.39 24.90 -23.69
CA ASP A 118 -1.64 24.22 -24.00
C ASP A 118 -1.96 24.29 -25.50
N ALA A 119 -1.72 25.44 -26.15
CA ALA A 119 -1.81 25.58 -27.60
C ALA A 119 -0.76 24.73 -28.36
N GLU A 120 0.43 24.51 -27.81
CA GLU A 120 1.45 23.62 -28.40
C GLU A 120 0.98 22.15 -28.48
N PHE A 121 0.17 21.69 -27.52
CA PHE A 121 -0.33 20.30 -27.48
C PHE A 121 -1.74 20.12 -28.04
N ASP A 122 -2.61 21.12 -27.94
CA ASP A 122 -3.98 21.07 -28.48
C ASP A 122 -4.09 21.67 -29.90
N GLY A 123 -3.02 22.30 -30.41
CA GLY A 123 -2.96 22.95 -31.73
C GLY A 123 -2.67 22.01 -32.92
N GLY A 124 -2.42 20.72 -32.67
CA GLY A 124 -2.59 19.71 -33.71
C GLY A 124 -4.09 19.59 -34.04
N ALA A 125 -4.45 19.56 -35.33
CA ALA A 125 -5.84 19.59 -35.78
C ALA A 125 -6.74 18.67 -34.95
N PRO A 126 -7.94 19.13 -34.53
CA PRO A 126 -8.74 18.43 -33.53
C PRO A 126 -8.98 17.00 -33.99
N ALA A 127 -8.45 16.04 -33.22
CA ALA A 127 -8.80 14.65 -33.39
C ALA A 127 -10.32 14.54 -33.36
N GLU A 128 -10.91 13.79 -34.30
CA GLU A 128 -12.30 13.37 -34.20
C GLU A 128 -12.53 12.84 -32.78
N PRO A 129 -13.67 13.15 -32.14
CA PRO A 129 -13.89 12.82 -30.74
C PRO A 129 -13.89 11.30 -30.56
N VAL A 130 -12.71 10.74 -30.29
CA VAL A 130 -12.53 9.45 -29.64
C VAL A 130 -13.38 9.52 -28.38
N GLU A 131 -14.47 8.76 -28.42
CA GLU A 131 -15.49 8.73 -27.38
C GLU A 131 -14.79 8.47 -26.06
N ALA A 132 -14.67 9.52 -25.25
CA ALA A 132 -13.83 9.47 -24.07
C ALA A 132 -14.38 8.39 -23.14
N GLU A 133 -13.58 7.37 -22.85
CA GLU A 133 -13.99 6.32 -21.89
C GLU A 133 -14.55 7.03 -20.66
N PRO A 134 -15.80 6.73 -20.27
CA PRO A 134 -16.50 7.55 -19.30
C PRO A 134 -15.69 7.61 -18.01
N PRO A 135 -15.52 8.80 -17.41
CA PRO A 135 -14.62 8.98 -16.27
C PRO A 135 -14.95 7.93 -15.21
N PRO A 136 -13.94 7.14 -14.75
CA PRO A 136 -14.18 5.88 -14.07
C PRO A 136 -15.17 6.10 -12.93
N PRO A 137 -16.31 5.38 -12.94
CA PRO A 137 -17.53 5.83 -12.27
C PRO A 137 -17.25 6.11 -10.80
N PRO A 138 -17.71 7.27 -10.27
CA PRO A 138 -17.28 7.77 -8.97
C PRO A 138 -17.47 6.70 -7.91
N VAL A 139 -16.35 6.24 -7.33
CA VAL A 139 -16.29 5.01 -6.55
C VAL A 139 -17.41 4.99 -5.52
N ASP A 140 -18.37 4.08 -5.68
CA ASP A 140 -19.58 4.01 -4.86
C ASP A 140 -19.21 3.65 -3.41
N ASN A 141 -19.06 4.69 -2.61
CA ASN A 141 -18.72 4.60 -1.20
C ASN A 141 -19.95 4.31 -0.31
N THR A 142 -21.13 4.07 -0.89
CA THR A 142 -22.32 3.68 -0.11
C THR A 142 -22.14 2.25 0.43
N PRO A 143 -22.34 2.00 1.74
CA PRO A 143 -22.21 0.65 2.27
C PRO A 143 -23.36 -0.24 1.77
N ARG A 144 -23.10 -1.11 0.80
CA ARG A 144 -24.06 -2.04 0.19
C ARG A 144 -23.92 -3.45 0.72
N TRP A 145 -25.01 -4.22 0.67
CA TRP A 145 -25.00 -5.63 1.05
C TRP A 145 -24.44 -6.49 -0.08
N VAL A 146 -23.55 -7.40 0.27
CA VAL A 146 -22.92 -8.39 -0.61
C VAL A 146 -22.99 -9.76 0.07
N GLU A 147 -23.20 -10.81 -0.73
CA GLU A 147 -23.07 -12.19 -0.28
C GLU A 147 -21.71 -12.74 -0.70
N HIS A 148 -20.97 -13.29 0.27
CA HIS A 148 -19.64 -13.85 0.08
C HIS A 148 -19.68 -15.35 0.35
N GLU A 149 -19.33 -16.18 -0.64
CA GLU A 149 -19.11 -17.60 -0.41
C GLU A 149 -17.77 -17.82 0.30
N VAL A 150 -17.82 -18.47 1.46
CA VAL A 150 -16.62 -18.74 2.26
C VAL A 150 -15.76 -19.81 1.59
N ILE A 151 -14.55 -19.46 1.18
CA ILE A 151 -13.63 -20.40 0.53
C ILE A 151 -12.97 -21.34 1.58
N PRO A 152 -12.41 -22.50 1.17
CA PRO A 152 -11.83 -23.45 2.11
C PRO A 152 -10.72 -22.86 2.99
N TYR A 153 -10.84 -23.07 4.31
CA TYR A 153 -9.94 -22.60 5.36
C TYR A 153 -9.90 -21.08 5.62
N GLU A 154 -10.84 -20.33 5.05
CA GLU A 154 -11.03 -18.91 5.36
C GLU A 154 -11.72 -18.71 6.73
N ASN A 155 -11.43 -17.60 7.41
CA ASN A 155 -11.93 -17.24 8.74
C ASN A 155 -12.48 -15.81 8.77
N VAL A 156 -13.23 -15.47 9.83
CA VAL A 156 -13.89 -14.15 9.92
C VAL A 156 -12.89 -13.01 9.93
N GLU A 157 -11.68 -13.23 10.45
CA GLU A 157 -10.60 -12.26 10.43
C GLU A 157 -10.11 -11.96 8.99
N ALA A 158 -9.96 -12.98 8.14
CA ALA A 158 -9.60 -12.80 6.73
C ALA A 158 -10.73 -12.13 5.92
N VAL A 159 -11.99 -12.50 6.17
CA VAL A 159 -13.14 -11.84 5.52
C VAL A 159 -13.29 -10.39 5.99
N ALA A 160 -13.12 -10.10 7.27
CA ALA A 160 -13.13 -8.76 7.83
C ALA A 160 -12.08 -7.86 7.15
N GLY A 161 -10.84 -8.34 7.06
CA GLY A 161 -9.77 -7.67 6.34
C GLY A 161 -10.04 -7.52 4.84
N ARG A 162 -10.65 -8.54 4.20
CA ARG A 162 -11.01 -8.51 2.77
C ARG A 162 -12.02 -7.41 2.44
N TYR A 163 -13.05 -7.24 3.25
CA TYR A 163 -14.18 -6.33 2.96
C TYR A 163 -14.09 -4.97 3.66
N GLY A 164 -13.03 -4.70 4.44
CA GLY A 164 -12.85 -3.45 5.17
C GLY A 164 -13.85 -3.23 6.32
N VAL A 165 -14.32 -4.32 6.94
CA VAL A 165 -15.33 -4.32 8.01
C VAL A 165 -14.78 -4.97 9.28
N SER A 166 -15.42 -4.79 10.44
CA SER A 166 -14.97 -5.45 11.67
C SER A 166 -15.51 -6.89 11.80
N VAL A 167 -14.75 -7.74 12.49
CA VAL A 167 -15.19 -9.09 12.89
C VAL A 167 -16.51 -9.05 13.66
N LYS A 168 -16.71 -8.05 14.53
CA LYS A 168 -17.94 -7.86 15.33
C LYS A 168 -19.17 -7.63 14.44
N GLU A 169 -19.01 -6.92 13.33
CA GLU A 169 -20.09 -6.67 12.38
C GLU A 169 -20.46 -7.92 11.59
N ILE A 170 -19.48 -8.66 11.04
CA ILE A 170 -19.75 -9.94 10.36
C ILE A 170 -20.46 -10.92 11.31
N VAL A 171 -20.01 -11.01 12.56
CA VAL A 171 -20.65 -11.83 13.61
C VAL A 171 -22.11 -11.41 13.85
N LYS A 172 -22.37 -10.10 13.98
CA LYS A 172 -23.72 -9.54 14.17
C LYS A 172 -24.63 -9.81 12.97
N TRP A 173 -24.15 -9.57 11.75
CA TRP A 173 -24.93 -9.75 10.51
C TRP A 173 -25.26 -11.21 10.23
N ASN A 174 -24.36 -12.13 10.57
CA ASN A 174 -24.50 -13.57 10.25
C ASN A 174 -24.91 -14.44 11.44
N LYS A 175 -25.26 -13.83 12.59
CA LYS A 175 -25.68 -14.49 13.84
C LYS A 175 -24.69 -15.60 14.28
N LEU A 176 -23.39 -15.33 14.17
CA LEU A 176 -22.33 -16.26 14.58
C LEU A 176 -22.14 -16.24 16.11
N ASP A 177 -21.58 -17.31 16.68
CA ASP A 177 -21.16 -17.34 18.09
C ASP A 177 -20.05 -16.28 18.34
N PRO A 178 -20.28 -15.24 19.17
CA PRO A 178 -19.27 -14.22 19.44
C PRO A 178 -18.01 -14.74 20.15
N LYS A 179 -18.07 -15.92 20.80
CA LYS A 179 -16.92 -16.53 21.48
C LYS A 179 -16.07 -17.38 20.53
N LYS A 180 -16.68 -18.01 19.52
CA LYS A 180 -16.02 -18.86 18.52
C LYS A 180 -16.66 -18.67 17.14
N PRO A 181 -16.46 -17.50 16.48
CA PRO A 181 -17.13 -17.15 15.23
C PRO A 181 -16.56 -17.94 14.05
N ARG A 182 -17.02 -19.18 13.89
CA ARG A 182 -16.56 -20.12 12.86
C ARG A 182 -17.37 -19.98 11.58
N LEU A 183 -16.67 -19.78 10.47
CA LEU A 183 -17.24 -19.94 9.14
C LEU A 183 -17.25 -21.43 8.74
N ARG A 184 -18.07 -21.77 7.73
CA ARG A 184 -18.08 -23.08 7.08
C ARG A 184 -17.83 -22.87 5.59
N SER A 185 -16.86 -23.59 5.02
CA SER A 185 -16.54 -23.55 3.59
C SER A 185 -17.79 -23.86 2.74
N GLY A 186 -17.98 -23.16 1.63
CA GLY A 186 -19.14 -23.33 0.74
C GLY A 186 -20.46 -22.77 1.29
N LYS A 187 -20.44 -22.04 2.42
CA LYS A 187 -21.60 -21.29 2.92
C LYS A 187 -21.47 -19.81 2.53
N THR A 188 -22.56 -19.20 2.05
CA THR A 188 -22.64 -17.75 1.91
C THR A 188 -22.81 -17.04 3.26
N ILE A 189 -22.21 -15.85 3.37
CA ILE A 189 -22.37 -14.90 4.48
C ILE A 189 -22.65 -13.51 3.95
N LYS A 190 -23.48 -12.73 4.66
CA LYS A 190 -23.88 -11.38 4.29
C LYS A 190 -22.94 -10.36 4.93
N ILE A 191 -22.45 -9.43 4.11
CA ILE A 191 -21.46 -8.41 4.49
C ILE A 191 -21.96 -7.06 3.98
N LYS A 192 -21.90 -6.01 4.81
CA LYS A 192 -22.21 -4.64 4.38
C LYS A 192 -20.91 -3.85 4.19
N ALA A 193 -20.46 -3.69 2.96
CA ALA A 193 -19.17 -3.10 2.60
C ALA A 193 -19.35 -1.92 1.64
N LYS A 194 -18.42 -0.96 1.66
CA LYS A 194 -18.39 0.15 0.69
C LYS A 194 -17.83 -0.32 -0.65
N ASN A 195 -16.56 -0.73 -0.63
CA ASN A 195 -15.83 -1.22 -1.79
C ASN A 195 -15.63 -2.74 -1.62
N PRO A 196 -16.65 -3.58 -1.91
CA PRO A 196 -16.50 -5.02 -1.86
C PRO A 196 -15.52 -5.45 -2.98
N PRO A 197 -14.45 -6.20 -2.67
CA PRO A 197 -13.58 -6.77 -3.70
C PRO A 197 -14.34 -7.87 -4.48
N PRO A 198 -13.90 -8.18 -5.72
CA PRO A 198 -14.55 -9.20 -6.54
C PRO A 198 -14.56 -10.59 -5.87
N PRO A 199 -15.52 -11.48 -6.23
CA PRO A 199 -15.57 -12.85 -5.73
C PRO A 199 -14.29 -13.60 -6.08
N ARG A 200 -13.85 -14.55 -5.24
CA ARG A 200 -12.63 -15.34 -5.52
C ARG A 200 -12.93 -16.54 -6.41
N GLU A 201 -12.27 -16.60 -7.56
CA GLU A 201 -12.43 -17.69 -8.52
C GLU A 201 -11.50 -18.86 -8.21
N LYS A 202 -11.99 -20.09 -8.39
CA LYS A 202 -11.21 -21.32 -8.22
C LYS A 202 -10.60 -21.75 -9.55
N ILE A 203 -9.32 -21.44 -9.76
CA ILE A 203 -8.54 -21.97 -10.87
C ILE A 203 -7.90 -23.32 -10.51
N GLU A 204 -7.46 -24.06 -11.54
CA GLU A 204 -6.58 -25.22 -11.37
C GLU A 204 -5.28 -24.97 -12.16
N TYR A 205 -4.15 -24.99 -11.45
CA TYR A 205 -2.82 -24.69 -11.98
C TYR A 205 -2.00 -25.97 -12.11
N GLU A 206 -1.51 -26.29 -13.29
CA GLU A 206 -0.61 -27.44 -13.51
C GLU A 206 0.83 -27.10 -13.09
N ILE A 207 1.35 -27.85 -12.11
CA ILE A 207 2.70 -27.70 -11.59
C ILE A 207 3.73 -27.94 -12.70
N GLN A 208 4.64 -26.99 -12.90
CA GLN A 208 5.67 -27.03 -13.92
C GLN A 208 7.01 -27.59 -13.41
N LYS A 209 7.89 -27.96 -14.33
CA LYS A 209 9.23 -28.47 -13.99
C LYS A 209 10.08 -27.37 -13.34
N GLY A 210 10.37 -27.52 -12.05
CA GLY A 210 11.13 -26.53 -11.27
C GLY A 210 10.27 -25.59 -10.43
N ASP A 211 8.96 -25.82 -10.35
CA ASP A 211 8.09 -25.16 -9.39
C ASP A 211 8.34 -25.61 -7.95
N ASN A 212 8.10 -24.68 -7.02
CA ASN A 212 7.99 -24.94 -5.59
C ASN A 212 6.76 -24.22 -5.04
N TRP A 213 6.44 -24.45 -3.76
CA TRP A 213 5.27 -23.83 -3.15
C TRP A 213 5.38 -22.30 -3.07
N GLU A 214 6.59 -21.75 -2.90
CA GLU A 214 6.81 -20.30 -2.79
C GLU A 214 6.54 -19.60 -4.12
N LYS A 215 7.01 -20.16 -5.24
CA LYS A 215 6.79 -19.65 -6.61
C LYS A 215 5.31 -19.59 -6.95
N ILE A 216 4.59 -20.71 -6.83
CA ILE A 216 3.16 -20.80 -7.19
C ILE A 216 2.33 -19.89 -6.26
N ALA A 217 2.62 -19.88 -4.96
CA ALA A 217 1.93 -19.01 -4.02
C ALA A 217 2.13 -17.51 -4.35
N GLY A 218 3.37 -17.12 -4.66
CA GLY A 218 3.70 -15.76 -5.10
C GLY A 218 3.00 -15.38 -6.42
N ALA A 219 3.10 -16.23 -7.45
CA ALA A 219 2.50 -15.99 -8.77
C ALA A 219 0.98 -15.75 -8.72
N HIS A 220 0.28 -16.45 -7.84
CA HIS A 220 -1.18 -16.34 -7.70
C HIS A 220 -1.64 -15.43 -6.55
N GLY A 221 -0.73 -14.72 -5.88
CA GLY A 221 -1.09 -13.75 -4.84
C GLY A 221 -1.56 -14.33 -3.51
N VAL A 222 -1.19 -15.58 -3.18
CA VAL A 222 -1.71 -16.33 -2.03
C VAL A 222 -0.62 -16.74 -1.04
N ASP A 223 -1.00 -17.02 0.22
CA ASP A 223 -0.06 -17.52 1.23
C ASP A 223 0.28 -19.01 0.99
N VAL A 224 1.57 -19.34 1.07
CA VAL A 224 2.11 -20.72 0.96
C VAL A 224 1.41 -21.71 1.88
N LYS A 225 1.11 -21.32 3.13
CA LYS A 225 0.43 -22.16 4.12
C LYS A 225 -1.05 -22.37 3.77
N THR A 226 -1.67 -21.41 3.11
CA THR A 226 -3.05 -21.46 2.60
C THR A 226 -3.13 -22.30 1.32
N LEU A 227 -2.21 -22.12 0.37
CA LEU A 227 -2.08 -22.96 -0.82
C LEU A 227 -1.84 -24.44 -0.47
N LYS A 228 -1.03 -24.72 0.56
CA LYS A 228 -0.82 -26.07 1.12
C LYS A 228 -2.07 -26.65 1.79
N ARG A 229 -2.94 -25.82 2.39
CA ARG A 229 -4.23 -26.25 2.97
C ARG A 229 -5.25 -26.61 1.90
N TRP A 230 -5.31 -25.83 0.82
CA TRP A 230 -6.16 -26.12 -0.35
C TRP A 230 -5.78 -27.41 -1.06
N ASN A 231 -4.50 -27.80 -0.99
CA ASN A 231 -3.94 -28.96 -1.68
C ASN A 231 -3.29 -29.95 -0.69
N PRO A 232 -4.10 -30.59 0.20
CA PRO A 232 -3.59 -31.43 1.27
C PRO A 232 -3.03 -32.75 0.73
N ALA A 233 -1.91 -33.19 1.31
CA ALA A 233 -1.26 -34.45 0.94
C ALA A 233 -2.12 -35.67 1.31
N LYS A 234 -2.57 -36.43 0.30
CA LYS A 234 -3.26 -37.71 0.50
C LYS A 234 -2.28 -38.73 1.10
N LYS A 235 -2.69 -39.48 2.13
CA LYS A 235 -1.92 -40.65 2.60
C LYS A 235 -1.99 -41.79 1.58
N ASP A 236 -0.93 -42.57 1.48
CA ASP A 236 -0.94 -43.84 0.78
C ASP A 236 -1.63 -44.93 1.61
N LYS A 237 -2.51 -45.73 0.98
CA LYS A 237 -3.28 -46.77 1.67
C LYS A 237 -2.47 -48.01 2.07
N LYS A 238 -1.32 -48.28 1.42
CA LYS A 238 -0.49 -49.46 1.70
C LYS A 238 0.66 -49.14 2.66
N THR A 239 1.23 -47.94 2.57
CA THR A 239 2.45 -47.55 3.30
C THR A 239 2.22 -46.48 4.37
N GLY A 240 1.02 -45.90 4.48
CA GLY A 240 0.65 -44.86 5.46
C GLY A 240 1.30 -43.48 5.25
N LYS A 241 2.41 -43.41 4.49
CA LYS A 241 3.17 -42.19 4.19
C LYS A 241 2.34 -41.20 3.37
N GLN A 242 2.64 -39.90 3.50
CA GLN A 242 2.01 -38.87 2.67
C GLN A 242 2.56 -38.91 1.24
N LYS A 243 1.69 -38.80 0.24
CA LYS A 243 2.11 -38.70 -1.17
C LYS A 243 2.55 -37.27 -1.50
N PRO A 244 3.67 -37.06 -2.21
CA PRO A 244 4.11 -35.73 -2.62
C PRO A 244 3.06 -35.06 -3.53
N VAL A 245 2.72 -33.82 -3.17
CA VAL A 245 1.76 -32.98 -3.89
C VAL A 245 2.43 -32.19 -5.00
N MET A 246 3.59 -31.56 -4.70
CA MET A 246 4.47 -30.94 -5.69
C MET A 246 5.15 -32.02 -6.55
N ILE A 247 4.53 -32.34 -7.69
CA ILE A 247 5.13 -33.11 -8.79
C ILE A 247 4.68 -32.41 -10.07
N ALA A 248 5.58 -32.22 -11.02
CA ALA A 248 5.21 -31.66 -12.32
C ALA A 248 4.13 -32.51 -13.02
N GLY A 249 3.24 -31.87 -13.78
CA GLY A 249 2.09 -32.55 -14.40
C GLY A 249 0.94 -32.87 -13.43
N LYS A 250 0.87 -32.19 -12.27
CA LYS A 250 -0.28 -32.27 -11.35
C LYS A 250 -0.94 -30.91 -11.16
N SER A 251 -2.26 -30.91 -11.11
CA SER A 251 -3.06 -29.71 -10.82
C SER A 251 -3.10 -29.39 -9.32
N LEU A 252 -2.87 -28.12 -8.97
CA LEU A 252 -3.22 -27.51 -7.68
C LEU A 252 -4.49 -26.67 -7.84
N ARG A 253 -5.38 -26.72 -6.85
CA ARG A 253 -6.56 -25.85 -6.78
C ARG A 253 -6.18 -24.57 -6.04
N ILE A 254 -6.47 -23.42 -6.64
CA ILE A 254 -6.07 -22.11 -6.13
C ILE A 254 -7.27 -21.17 -6.21
N TRP A 255 -7.55 -20.43 -5.13
CA TRP A 255 -8.57 -19.39 -5.13
C TRP A 255 -7.91 -18.03 -5.32
N VAL A 256 -8.13 -17.41 -6.48
CA VAL A 256 -7.50 -16.15 -6.93
C VAL A 256 -8.52 -15.03 -7.04
N GLU A 257 -8.06 -13.81 -7.31
CA GLU A 257 -8.92 -12.62 -7.43
C GLU A 257 -9.05 -12.20 -8.90
N PRO A 258 -10.27 -11.98 -9.45
CA PRO A 258 -10.49 -11.72 -10.88
C PRO A 258 -9.73 -10.53 -11.47
N ALA A 259 -9.27 -9.58 -10.64
CA ALA A 259 -8.34 -8.51 -11.05
C ALA A 259 -6.94 -9.01 -11.46
N ILE A 260 -6.69 -10.33 -11.43
CA ILE A 260 -5.51 -11.02 -11.99
C ILE A 260 -5.83 -11.58 -13.40
N LEU A 261 -7.10 -11.65 -13.79
CA LEU A 261 -7.58 -12.24 -15.06
C LEU A 261 -8.26 -11.23 -16.00
N GLY A 262 -8.90 -10.18 -15.46
CA GLY A 262 -9.54 -9.11 -16.25
C GLY A 262 -8.61 -7.93 -16.48
N GLY A 263 -7.87 -7.92 -17.59
CA GLY A 263 -6.87 -6.88 -17.87
C GLY A 263 -6.31 -6.90 -19.30
N GLY A 264 -7.17 -7.02 -20.31
CA GLY A 264 -6.81 -7.05 -21.72
C GLY A 264 -7.26 -8.33 -22.43
N SER A 265 -7.92 -8.17 -23.58
CA SER A 265 -8.28 -9.27 -24.46
C SER A 265 -7.10 -9.63 -25.37
N GLY A 266 -6.51 -10.81 -25.19
CA GLY A 266 -5.49 -11.33 -26.12
C GLY A 266 -4.39 -12.14 -25.43
N ASP A 267 -4.30 -13.41 -25.84
CA ASP A 267 -3.29 -14.40 -25.48
C ASP A 267 -3.27 -14.92 -24.02
N ALA A 268 -3.08 -16.23 -23.89
CA ALA A 268 -3.11 -16.99 -22.64
C ALA A 268 -1.75 -17.66 -22.40
N GLY A 269 -0.69 -16.86 -22.29
CA GLY A 269 0.69 -17.35 -22.22
C GLY A 269 1.62 -16.54 -21.30
N SER A 270 1.98 -17.11 -20.15
CA SER A 270 3.27 -16.84 -19.46
C SER A 270 3.66 -15.37 -19.17
N GLY A 271 2.70 -14.47 -18.94
CA GLY A 271 2.97 -13.10 -18.52
C GLY A 271 3.49 -13.00 -17.07
N PRO A 272 4.41 -12.06 -16.74
CA PRO A 272 4.72 -11.72 -15.36
C PRO A 272 3.50 -11.07 -14.66
N PRO A 273 3.42 -11.09 -13.31
CA PRO A 273 2.30 -10.47 -12.59
C PRO A 273 2.19 -8.98 -12.90
N SER A 274 0.96 -8.45 -12.92
CA SER A 274 0.72 -7.03 -13.17
C SER A 274 1.45 -6.15 -12.14
N ALA A 275 1.84 -4.95 -12.57
CA ALA A 275 2.63 -4.02 -11.77
C ALA A 275 2.02 -3.73 -10.39
N GLU A 276 0.69 -3.67 -10.32
CA GLU A 276 -0.04 -3.53 -9.07
C GLU A 276 -0.04 -4.79 -8.22
N ALA A 277 -0.23 -5.99 -8.80
CA ALA A 277 -0.24 -7.24 -8.05
C ALA A 277 1.15 -7.50 -7.42
N GLU A 278 2.22 -7.27 -8.19
CA GLU A 278 3.59 -7.31 -7.71
C GLU A 278 3.86 -6.24 -6.63
N GLY A 279 3.46 -4.98 -6.87
CA GLY A 279 3.60 -3.90 -5.88
C GLY A 279 2.85 -4.19 -4.58
N ARG A 280 1.65 -4.77 -4.65
CA ARG A 280 0.87 -5.24 -3.49
C ARG A 280 1.57 -6.40 -2.77
N LEU A 281 2.22 -7.33 -3.48
CA LEU A 281 2.99 -8.43 -2.89
C LEU A 281 4.29 -7.96 -2.21
N LEU A 282 4.99 -6.99 -2.79
CA LEU A 282 6.15 -6.35 -2.15
C LEU A 282 5.72 -5.56 -0.90
N ALA A 283 4.64 -4.79 -0.99
CA ALA A 283 4.03 -4.11 0.15
C ALA A 283 3.48 -5.08 1.22
N ALA A 284 3.07 -6.30 0.86
CA ALA A 284 2.63 -7.31 1.83
C ALA A 284 3.76 -7.79 2.76
N LYS A 285 5.02 -7.77 2.28
CA LYS A 285 6.22 -8.08 3.09
C LYS A 285 6.52 -7.02 4.15
N VAL A 286 6.05 -5.77 3.96
CA VAL A 286 6.25 -4.66 4.90
C VAL A 286 5.44 -4.91 6.18
N ARG A 287 6.15 -5.01 7.32
CA ARG A 287 5.57 -5.23 8.66
C ARG A 287 4.44 -4.22 8.92
N GLY A 288 3.29 -4.70 9.38
CA GLY A 288 2.03 -3.95 9.45
C GLY A 288 1.67 -3.27 10.77
N ASN A 289 2.61 -3.07 11.70
CA ASN A 289 2.35 -2.49 13.03
C ASN A 289 3.10 -1.19 13.34
N ALA A 290 3.66 -0.54 12.32
CA ALA A 290 4.29 0.78 12.39
C ALA A 290 3.24 1.88 12.21
N ILE A 291 3.14 2.77 13.19
CA ILE A 291 2.02 3.71 13.32
C ILE A 291 2.57 5.14 13.49
N SER A 292 2.13 6.02 12.59
CA SER A 292 2.32 7.47 12.64
C SER A 292 1.49 8.07 13.78
N ILE A 293 2.09 9.01 14.54
CA ILE A 293 1.43 9.76 15.61
C ILE A 293 1.81 11.25 15.48
N GLY A 294 0.82 12.13 15.65
CA GLY A 294 0.96 13.58 15.55
C GLY A 294 1.01 14.08 14.10
N THR A 295 1.46 15.32 13.94
CA THR A 295 1.58 15.97 12.62
C THR A 295 2.94 15.66 11.97
N PRO A 296 3.14 15.96 10.68
CA PRO A 296 4.44 15.86 10.02
C PRO A 296 5.59 16.64 10.71
N THR A 297 5.26 17.73 11.42
CA THR A 297 6.20 18.69 12.04
C THR A 297 6.20 18.66 13.57
N GLN A 298 5.31 17.89 14.20
CA GLN A 298 5.26 17.61 15.63
C GLN A 298 4.80 16.15 15.81
N GLY A 299 5.70 15.24 15.41
CA GLY A 299 5.35 13.85 15.15
C GLY A 299 6.27 12.84 15.81
N ARG A 300 5.82 11.59 15.87
CA ARG A 300 6.65 10.42 16.18
C ARG A 300 6.15 9.17 15.49
N LEU A 301 7.01 8.16 15.41
CA LEU A 301 6.74 6.89 14.74
C LEU A 301 6.85 5.75 15.76
N VAL A 302 5.74 5.04 16.00
CA VAL A 302 5.71 3.85 16.86
C VAL A 302 6.00 2.62 16.01
N ASN A 303 6.92 1.76 16.47
CA ASN A 303 7.40 0.58 15.74
C ASN A 303 7.84 0.87 14.29
N GLY A 304 8.57 1.97 14.05
CA GLY A 304 8.99 2.37 12.70
C GLY A 304 9.56 1.23 11.86
N VAL A 305 9.21 1.19 10.58
CA VAL A 305 9.65 0.16 9.63
C VAL A 305 10.55 0.82 8.60
N VAL A 306 11.77 0.30 8.48
CA VAL A 306 12.69 0.70 7.41
C VAL A 306 12.10 0.31 6.07
N PHE A 307 12.32 1.12 5.03
CA PHE A 307 12.05 0.70 3.66
C PHE A 307 12.79 -0.61 3.35
N PRO A 308 12.14 -1.62 2.76
CA PRO A 308 12.81 -2.88 2.43
C PRO A 308 13.88 -2.64 1.36
N GLU A 309 14.95 -3.44 1.40
CA GLU A 309 16.00 -3.43 0.38
C GLU A 309 15.44 -4.04 -0.92
N LEU A 310 15.15 -3.19 -1.90
CA LEU A 310 14.58 -3.55 -3.20
C LEU A 310 15.37 -2.82 -4.31
N PRO A 311 16.63 -3.23 -4.59
CA PRO A 311 17.54 -2.50 -5.47
C PRO A 311 17.02 -2.34 -6.91
N ASP A 312 16.22 -3.29 -7.40
CA ASP A 312 15.56 -3.21 -8.71
C ASP A 312 14.54 -2.05 -8.80
N LEU A 313 14.05 -1.58 -7.65
CA LEU A 313 13.11 -0.46 -7.56
C LEU A 313 13.83 0.84 -7.19
N TYR A 314 14.61 0.85 -6.11
CA TYR A 314 15.23 2.05 -5.55
C TYR A 314 16.48 1.74 -4.70
N THR A 315 17.31 2.77 -4.50
CA THR A 315 18.38 2.79 -3.49
C THR A 315 18.01 3.71 -2.33
N LEU A 316 18.57 3.46 -1.14
CA LEU A 316 18.34 4.26 0.07
C LEU A 316 19.58 5.12 0.36
N ARG A 317 19.46 6.45 0.28
CA ARG A 317 20.58 7.38 0.48
C ARG A 317 21.13 7.36 1.92
N LYS A 318 20.24 7.17 2.89
CA LYS A 318 20.50 7.22 4.34
C LYS A 318 19.60 6.22 5.07
N PRO A 319 20.01 4.93 5.20
CA PRO A 319 19.20 3.89 5.84
C PRO A 319 18.72 4.26 7.27
N GLU A 320 19.53 5.01 8.02
CA GLU A 320 19.21 5.52 9.35
C GLU A 320 18.06 6.56 9.37
N GLN A 321 17.77 7.16 8.23
CA GLN A 321 16.64 8.08 7.99
C GLN A 321 15.53 7.45 7.14
N SER A 322 15.63 6.16 6.78
CA SER A 322 14.71 5.47 5.85
C SER A 322 13.54 4.75 6.55
N PHE A 323 13.10 5.22 7.71
CA PHE A 323 11.98 4.62 8.45
C PHE A 323 10.66 5.33 8.17
N GLY A 324 9.57 4.57 8.02
CA GLY A 324 8.23 5.10 7.84
C GLY A 324 7.14 4.29 8.54
N SER A 325 5.92 4.78 8.40
CA SER A 325 4.69 4.08 8.79
C SER A 325 4.42 2.86 7.91
N SER A 326 3.69 1.87 8.44
CA SER A 326 3.25 0.68 7.69
C SER A 326 2.35 1.03 6.51
N HIS A 327 1.72 2.20 6.52
CA HIS A 327 0.95 2.73 5.41
C HIS A 327 1.86 3.41 4.38
N THR A 328 2.71 4.34 4.84
CA THR A 328 3.65 5.11 4.01
C THR A 328 4.59 4.22 3.20
N VAL A 329 5.26 3.26 3.84
CA VAL A 329 6.22 2.36 3.16
C VAL A 329 5.51 1.47 2.12
N LYS A 330 4.27 1.04 2.40
CA LYS A 330 3.48 0.22 1.45
C LYS A 330 3.04 1.01 0.22
N THR A 331 2.50 2.21 0.45
CA THR A 331 2.07 3.14 -0.60
C THR A 331 3.25 3.47 -1.53
N ALA A 332 4.42 3.75 -0.95
CA ALA A 332 5.63 4.05 -1.72
C ALA A 332 6.17 2.86 -2.53
N VAL A 333 6.21 1.66 -1.94
CA VAL A 333 6.62 0.43 -2.67
C VAL A 333 5.64 0.12 -3.81
N GLN A 334 4.33 0.33 -3.63
CA GLN A 334 3.33 0.18 -4.68
C GLN A 334 3.52 1.20 -5.80
N ALA A 335 3.62 2.50 -5.47
CA ALA A 335 3.81 3.58 -6.43
C ALA A 335 5.11 3.42 -7.24
N ILE A 336 6.22 3.06 -6.58
CA ILE A 336 7.50 2.87 -7.27
C ILE A 336 7.48 1.61 -8.15
N ASN A 337 6.82 0.51 -7.75
CA ASN A 337 6.67 -0.65 -8.63
C ASN A 337 5.82 -0.33 -9.87
N ALA A 338 4.73 0.41 -9.69
CA ALA A 338 3.91 0.91 -10.80
C ALA A 338 4.72 1.83 -11.73
N PHE A 339 5.49 2.78 -11.19
CA PHE A 339 6.42 3.62 -11.96
C PHE A 339 7.48 2.82 -12.72
N ARG A 340 8.10 1.81 -12.11
CA ARG A 340 9.14 0.97 -12.74
C ARG A 340 8.61 0.09 -13.86
N ARG A 341 7.33 -0.28 -13.84
CA ARG A 341 6.68 -1.08 -14.89
C ARG A 341 6.01 -0.22 -15.97
N GLY A 342 5.44 0.93 -15.59
CA GLY A 342 4.72 1.85 -16.49
C GLY A 342 5.58 2.94 -17.14
N SER A 343 6.83 3.13 -16.70
CA SER A 343 7.81 4.02 -17.33
C SER A 343 8.93 3.23 -18.00
N ARG A 344 9.66 3.88 -18.91
CA ARG A 344 10.91 3.35 -19.50
C ARG A 344 12.16 3.80 -18.73
N TYR A 345 12.01 4.25 -17.47
CA TYR A 345 13.10 4.80 -16.67
C TYR A 345 13.94 3.68 -16.02
N SER A 346 15.09 3.38 -16.62
CA SER A 346 16.01 2.31 -16.20
C SER A 346 17.11 2.74 -15.21
N ARG A 347 17.31 4.05 -14.99
CA ARG A 347 18.36 4.55 -14.07
C ARG A 347 17.98 4.33 -12.60
N GLU A 348 18.94 4.56 -11.71
CA GLU A 348 18.72 4.62 -10.27
C GLU A 348 17.59 5.61 -9.89
N LEU A 349 16.76 5.21 -8.92
CA LEU A 349 15.83 6.07 -8.20
C LEU A 349 16.25 6.08 -6.73
N VAL A 350 16.55 7.25 -6.18
CA VAL A 350 17.11 7.39 -4.82
C VAL A 350 16.04 7.92 -3.87
N ILE A 351 15.76 7.15 -2.81
CA ILE A 351 14.97 7.63 -1.66
C ILE A 351 15.93 8.36 -0.71
N GLY A 352 15.56 9.60 -0.33
CA GLY A 352 16.29 10.45 0.59
C GLY A 352 15.90 10.21 2.04
N ALA A 353 15.49 11.26 2.77
CA ALA A 353 14.99 11.11 4.13
C ALA A 353 13.51 10.68 4.16
N VAL A 354 13.12 9.88 5.16
CA VAL A 354 11.74 9.48 5.43
C VAL A 354 11.38 9.83 6.87
N SER A 355 12.05 9.21 7.84
CA SER A 355 12.13 9.62 9.25
C SER A 355 13.17 8.77 10.01
N LEU A 356 13.55 9.20 11.22
CA LEU A 356 14.29 8.36 12.16
C LEU A 356 13.44 7.15 12.61
N ALA A 357 14.07 6.10 13.14
CA ALA A 357 13.40 4.87 13.59
C ALA A 357 12.28 5.04 14.65
N ARG A 358 12.21 6.21 15.31
CA ARG A 358 11.14 6.61 16.26
C ARG A 358 10.42 7.90 15.86
N GLY A 359 10.70 8.44 14.68
CA GLY A 359 10.28 9.78 14.27
C GLY A 359 10.94 10.89 15.11
N GLY A 360 10.27 12.02 15.24
CA GLY A 360 10.79 13.25 15.87
C GLY A 360 11.62 14.12 14.93
N ARG A 361 11.95 15.34 15.37
CA ARG A 361 12.71 16.34 14.61
C ARG A 361 14.17 15.93 14.41
N PHE A 362 14.71 16.12 13.20
CA PHE A 362 16.14 15.94 12.89
C PHE A 362 16.58 16.96 11.83
N ARG A 363 17.76 17.58 11.98
CA ARG A 363 18.25 18.57 10.99
C ARG A 363 18.56 17.91 9.63
N PRO A 364 18.35 18.62 8.50
CA PRO A 364 17.76 19.96 8.38
C PRO A 364 16.21 19.97 8.45
N HIS A 365 15.56 18.81 8.40
CA HIS A 365 14.13 18.67 8.16
C HIS A 365 13.26 19.26 9.29
N LYS A 366 12.34 20.17 8.92
CA LYS A 366 11.27 20.67 9.81
C LYS A 366 10.13 19.64 9.96
N SER A 367 9.83 18.94 8.86
CA SER A 367 8.89 17.81 8.73
C SER A 367 9.58 16.45 9.01
N HIS A 368 9.11 15.34 8.42
CA HIS A 368 9.63 13.97 8.56
C HIS A 368 9.51 13.37 9.97
N GLN A 369 8.76 14.00 10.87
CA GLN A 369 8.75 13.58 12.27
C GLN A 369 7.80 12.40 12.52
N SER A 370 6.80 12.19 11.66
CA SER A 370 5.76 11.17 11.86
C SER A 370 5.88 9.96 10.93
N GLY A 371 6.95 9.86 10.12
CA GLY A 371 7.20 8.75 9.21
C GLY A 371 6.24 8.67 8.02
N ARG A 372 5.71 9.82 7.59
CA ARG A 372 4.75 9.99 6.47
C ARG A 372 5.26 10.82 5.29
N ASP A 373 6.40 11.46 5.47
CA ASP A 373 7.10 12.25 4.47
C ASP A 373 8.18 11.38 3.80
N ILE A 374 8.45 11.57 2.51
CA ILE A 374 9.45 10.81 1.73
C ILE A 374 10.14 11.77 0.75
N ASP A 375 11.43 12.02 0.91
CA ASP A 375 12.24 12.61 -0.16
C ASP A 375 12.48 11.57 -1.25
N ILE A 376 12.29 11.94 -2.51
CA ILE A 376 12.75 11.15 -3.66
C ILE A 376 13.53 12.07 -4.59
N ARG A 377 14.80 11.74 -4.85
CA ARG A 377 15.66 12.50 -5.77
C ARG A 377 14.99 12.54 -7.15
N LEU A 378 14.99 13.71 -7.78
CA LEU A 378 14.41 13.86 -9.12
C LEU A 378 15.08 12.87 -10.10
N PRO A 379 14.31 12.11 -10.89
CA PRO A 379 14.81 11.29 -11.99
C PRO A 379 15.75 12.09 -12.91
N ILE A 380 16.86 11.50 -13.34
CA ILE A 380 17.88 12.17 -14.16
C ILE A 380 17.96 11.60 -15.57
N ARG A 381 18.29 12.44 -16.55
CA ARG A 381 18.44 12.04 -17.96
C ARG A 381 19.54 10.98 -18.12
N ALA A 382 19.41 10.15 -19.16
CA ALA A 382 20.35 9.05 -19.46
C ALA A 382 21.81 9.51 -19.64
N SER A 383 22.01 10.72 -20.14
CA SER A 383 23.31 11.37 -20.37
C SER A 383 23.96 11.98 -19.12
N VAL A 384 23.27 12.03 -17.98
CA VAL A 384 23.76 12.68 -16.76
C VAL A 384 24.31 11.64 -15.78
N GLU A 385 25.56 11.81 -15.35
CA GLU A 385 26.21 10.94 -14.36
C GLU A 385 25.49 10.94 -13.00
N HIS A 386 25.87 10.03 -12.09
CA HIS A 386 25.24 9.95 -10.77
C HIS A 386 25.49 11.24 -9.98
N LYS A 387 24.42 12.00 -9.71
CA LYS A 387 24.48 13.30 -9.04
C LYS A 387 23.38 13.40 -7.99
N ASN A 388 23.74 13.72 -6.75
CA ASN A 388 22.81 13.79 -5.63
C ASN A 388 21.80 14.95 -5.71
N ALA A 389 22.18 16.05 -6.37
CA ALA A 389 21.33 17.21 -6.59
C ALA A 389 21.39 17.61 -8.08
N PRO A 390 20.49 17.11 -8.94
CA PRO A 390 20.45 17.47 -10.35
C PRO A 390 19.97 18.91 -10.55
N SER A 391 20.49 19.58 -11.59
CA SER A 391 19.97 20.86 -12.07
C SER A 391 18.67 20.67 -12.89
N PRO A 392 17.85 21.71 -13.11
CA PRO A 392 16.60 21.57 -13.89
C PRO A 392 16.82 21.08 -15.33
N GLY A 393 18.00 21.35 -15.91
CA GLY A 393 18.45 20.86 -17.22
C GLY A 393 18.94 19.41 -17.22
N GLU A 394 19.14 18.79 -16.05
CA GLU A 394 19.57 17.39 -15.90
C GLU A 394 18.41 16.44 -15.59
N VAL A 395 17.28 16.96 -15.10
CA VAL A 395 16.11 16.18 -14.69
C VAL A 395 15.33 15.61 -15.89
N ASP A 396 15.02 14.31 -15.83
CA ASP A 396 14.07 13.67 -16.73
C ASP A 396 12.65 13.99 -16.26
N TRP A 397 12.07 15.06 -16.82
CA TRP A 397 10.72 15.51 -16.49
C TRP A 397 9.62 14.52 -16.95
N ARG A 398 9.86 13.68 -17.97
CA ARG A 398 8.91 12.63 -18.39
C ARG A 398 8.86 11.50 -17.36
N ALA A 399 10.02 11.06 -16.87
CA ALA A 399 10.09 10.11 -15.76
C ALA A 399 9.56 10.73 -14.45
N THR A 400 9.85 12.01 -14.18
CA THR A 400 9.33 12.73 -13.01
C THR A 400 7.81 12.80 -13.02
N TRP A 401 7.18 13.11 -14.16
CA TRP A 401 5.73 13.05 -14.29
C TRP A 401 5.21 11.63 -14.02
N LYS A 402 5.75 10.59 -14.67
CA LYS A 402 5.28 9.21 -14.46
C LYS A 402 5.49 8.69 -13.03
N LEU A 403 6.47 9.20 -12.30
CA LEU A 403 6.63 8.93 -10.87
C LEU A 403 5.53 9.59 -10.04
N ILE A 404 5.24 10.87 -10.29
CA ILE A 404 4.17 11.63 -9.62
C ILE A 404 2.80 11.03 -9.94
N GLU A 405 2.54 10.68 -11.20
CA GLU A 405 1.32 10.01 -11.68
C GLU A 405 1.09 8.69 -10.93
N ALA A 406 2.10 7.82 -10.83
CA ALA A 406 2.02 6.56 -10.09
C ALA A 406 1.80 6.76 -8.57
N PHE A 407 2.33 7.84 -7.99
CA PHE A 407 2.07 8.22 -6.60
C PHE A 407 0.64 8.74 -6.39
N VAL A 408 0.15 9.61 -7.26
CA VAL A 408 -1.23 10.14 -7.23
C VAL A 408 -2.25 9.02 -7.44
N ALA A 409 -1.99 8.09 -8.36
CA ALA A 409 -2.85 6.94 -8.66
C ALA A 409 -3.09 6.00 -7.47
N THR A 410 -2.23 6.02 -6.43
CA THR A 410 -2.51 5.28 -5.18
C THR A 410 -3.74 5.79 -4.43
N GLY A 411 -4.17 7.03 -4.68
CA GLY A 411 -5.19 7.72 -3.91
C GLY A 411 -4.76 8.13 -2.50
N GLU A 412 -3.58 7.73 -2.02
CA GLU A 412 -3.15 7.87 -0.63
C GLU A 412 -2.12 9.00 -0.40
N VAL A 413 -1.74 9.74 -1.44
CA VAL A 413 -0.91 10.94 -1.32
C VAL A 413 -1.73 12.14 -0.87
N GLN A 414 -1.23 12.89 0.12
CA GLN A 414 -1.78 14.16 0.58
C GLN A 414 -1.24 15.30 -0.28
N TYR A 415 0.08 15.50 -0.31
CA TYR A 415 0.77 16.54 -1.09
C TYR A 415 2.09 15.99 -1.66
N ILE A 416 2.61 16.66 -2.69
CA ILE A 416 3.97 16.49 -3.20
C ILE A 416 4.59 17.89 -3.28
N PHE A 417 5.65 18.20 -2.54
CA PHE A 417 6.29 19.51 -2.65
C PHE A 417 7.41 19.50 -3.70
N LEU A 418 7.40 20.54 -4.55
CA LEU A 418 8.35 20.78 -5.64
C LEU A 418 8.50 22.29 -5.85
N GLU A 419 9.73 22.78 -6.01
CA GLU A 419 10.03 24.20 -6.17
C GLU A 419 9.22 24.84 -7.33
N TYR A 420 8.69 26.06 -7.13
CA TYR A 420 7.62 26.60 -7.99
C TYR A 420 8.04 26.70 -9.45
N ARG A 421 9.24 27.25 -9.70
CA ARG A 421 9.84 27.40 -11.05
C ARG A 421 10.04 26.08 -11.81
N LEU A 422 9.97 24.93 -11.13
CA LEU A 422 10.12 23.61 -11.74
C LEU A 422 8.78 22.99 -12.17
N GLN A 423 7.67 23.50 -11.64
CA GLN A 423 6.34 22.96 -11.94
C GLN A 423 5.91 23.21 -13.40
N LYS A 424 6.40 24.27 -14.06
CA LYS A 424 6.26 24.48 -15.51
C LYS A 424 6.85 23.32 -16.32
N SER A 425 8.07 22.88 -15.99
CA SER A 425 8.74 21.76 -16.66
C SER A 425 8.00 20.43 -16.43
N LEU A 426 7.44 20.25 -15.23
CA LEU A 426 6.56 19.11 -14.93
C LEU A 426 5.24 19.18 -15.73
N TYR A 427 4.60 20.35 -15.80
CA TYR A 427 3.36 20.57 -16.54
C TYR A 427 3.54 20.27 -18.04
N LYS A 428 4.59 20.83 -18.66
CA LYS A 428 4.91 20.52 -20.07
C LYS A 428 5.19 19.03 -20.28
N ALA A 429 5.86 18.35 -19.35
CA ALA A 429 6.09 16.90 -19.44
C ALA A 429 4.81 16.07 -19.27
N ALA A 430 3.83 16.56 -18.52
CA ALA A 430 2.52 15.93 -18.34
C ALA A 430 1.61 16.11 -19.56
N ARG A 431 1.59 17.30 -20.17
CA ARG A 431 0.93 17.54 -21.47
C ARG A 431 1.57 16.69 -22.57
N ALA A 432 2.90 16.62 -22.61
CA ALA A 432 3.65 15.70 -23.48
C ALA A 432 3.49 14.20 -23.13
N ALA A 433 2.71 13.85 -22.10
CA ALA A 433 2.27 12.50 -21.79
C ALA A 433 0.79 12.24 -22.15
N GLY A 434 0.11 13.19 -22.81
CA GLY A 434 -1.28 13.08 -23.26
C GLY A 434 -2.33 13.51 -22.23
N VAL A 435 -1.93 14.08 -21.09
CA VAL A 435 -2.88 14.51 -20.05
C VAL A 435 -3.50 15.86 -20.44
N PRO A 436 -4.84 16.03 -20.39
CA PRO A 436 -5.46 17.31 -20.74
C PRO A 436 -5.31 18.35 -19.62
N ALA A 437 -5.21 19.62 -19.99
CA ALA A 437 -4.97 20.75 -19.07
C ALA A 437 -5.94 20.79 -17.86
N LYS A 438 -7.22 20.45 -18.12
CA LYS A 438 -8.30 20.40 -17.11
C LYS A 438 -7.97 19.46 -15.92
N ASP A 439 -7.31 18.33 -16.17
CA ASP A 439 -7.01 17.32 -15.16
C ASP A 439 -5.72 17.70 -14.40
N LEU A 440 -4.75 18.30 -15.11
CA LEU A 440 -3.55 18.86 -14.50
C LEU A 440 -3.86 20.00 -13.53
N ALA A 441 -4.91 20.79 -13.78
CA ALA A 441 -5.32 21.86 -12.87
C ALA A 441 -5.65 21.37 -11.44
N ALA A 442 -6.07 20.11 -11.27
CA ALA A 442 -6.29 19.49 -9.96
C ALA A 442 -5.02 18.88 -9.34
N VAL A 443 -4.04 18.50 -10.17
CA VAL A 443 -2.80 17.84 -9.73
C VAL A 443 -1.67 18.84 -9.45
N ILE A 444 -1.43 19.79 -10.35
CA ILE A 444 -0.31 20.75 -10.31
C ILE A 444 -0.81 22.13 -9.84
N GLN A 445 0.00 22.85 -9.04
CA GLN A 445 -0.33 24.20 -8.58
C GLN A 445 -0.10 25.27 -9.65
N TRP A 446 1.07 25.26 -10.31
CA TRP A 446 1.38 26.13 -11.44
C TRP A 446 0.33 26.02 -12.56
N PRO A 447 -0.07 27.14 -13.21
CA PRO A 447 0.50 28.49 -13.09
C PRO A 447 -0.05 29.34 -11.93
N ARG A 448 -0.98 28.83 -11.11
CA ARG A 448 -1.55 29.63 -10.02
C ARG A 448 -0.46 30.03 -9.03
N PRO A 449 -0.45 31.29 -8.53
CA PRO A 449 0.62 31.84 -7.70
C PRO A 449 1.12 30.91 -6.59
N ALA A 450 2.41 30.99 -6.28
CA ALA A 450 3.09 30.11 -5.31
C ALA A 450 2.42 30.08 -3.91
N LYS A 451 1.73 31.16 -3.51
CA LYS A 451 0.97 31.28 -2.25
C LYS A 451 -0.40 30.58 -2.25
N SER A 452 -0.92 30.17 -3.41
CA SER A 452 -2.29 29.65 -3.56
C SER A 452 -2.54 28.27 -2.97
N ASN A 453 -1.49 27.45 -2.81
CA ASN A 453 -1.56 26.10 -2.19
C ASN A 453 -2.61 25.15 -2.80
N ASN A 454 -3.07 25.39 -4.02
CA ASN A 454 -4.10 24.59 -4.68
C ASN A 454 -3.49 23.51 -5.58
N GLY A 455 -3.90 22.26 -5.41
CA GLY A 455 -3.34 21.08 -6.10
C GLY A 455 -2.69 20.08 -5.14
N ILE A 456 -2.21 18.95 -5.69
CA ILE A 456 -1.43 17.93 -4.97
C ILE A 456 0.06 18.30 -4.99
N VAL A 457 0.60 18.61 -6.17
CA VAL A 457 1.95 19.15 -6.35
C VAL A 457 1.91 20.62 -5.97
N ARG A 458 2.66 21.00 -4.93
CA ARG A 458 2.65 22.34 -4.30
C ARG A 458 4.04 22.94 -4.22
N HIS A 459 4.11 24.26 -4.20
CA HIS A 459 5.36 24.96 -3.92
C HIS A 459 5.82 24.72 -2.47
N ALA A 460 7.11 24.44 -2.31
CA ALA A 460 7.86 24.77 -1.10
C ALA A 460 9.30 25.13 -1.50
N LYS A 461 9.89 26.12 -0.80
CA LYS A 461 11.26 26.59 -1.03
C LYS A 461 12.26 25.44 -0.87
N GLY A 462 13.33 25.42 -1.67
CA GLY A 462 14.45 24.48 -1.54
C GLY A 462 14.20 23.08 -2.13
N HIS A 463 12.98 22.78 -2.59
CA HIS A 463 12.61 21.49 -3.20
C HIS A 463 13.04 21.45 -4.68
N THR A 464 14.33 21.70 -4.94
CA THR A 464 14.92 21.95 -6.26
C THR A 464 15.48 20.71 -6.95
N SER A 465 15.78 19.67 -6.16
CA SER A 465 16.57 18.50 -6.54
C SER A 465 15.87 17.16 -6.24
N HIS A 466 14.75 17.24 -5.52
CA HIS A 466 13.95 16.13 -5.03
C HIS A 466 12.48 16.56 -5.00
N ILE A 467 11.57 15.58 -5.05
CA ILE A 467 10.20 15.76 -4.61
C ILE A 467 10.08 15.32 -3.16
N HIS A 468 9.30 16.04 -2.36
CA HIS A 468 8.89 15.61 -1.02
C HIS A 468 7.47 15.06 -1.13
N VAL A 469 7.28 13.75 -1.03
CA VAL A 469 5.95 13.12 -1.04
C VAL A 469 5.43 12.98 0.38
N ARG A 470 4.25 13.54 0.68
CA ARG A 470 3.53 13.34 1.95
C ARG A 470 2.36 12.40 1.74
N VAL A 471 2.41 11.23 2.37
CA VAL A 471 1.30 10.25 2.40
C VAL A 471 0.25 10.69 3.44
N LYS A 472 -1.03 10.35 3.22
CA LYS A 472 -2.13 10.55 4.17
C LYS A 472 -1.91 9.77 5.47
N CYS A 473 -2.78 9.98 6.46
CA CYS A 473 -2.84 9.13 7.64
C CYS A 473 -3.48 7.79 7.27
N GLY A 474 -2.80 6.67 7.56
CA GLY A 474 -3.32 5.35 7.26
C GLY A 474 -4.55 5.00 8.11
N PRO A 475 -5.43 4.09 7.66
CA PRO A 475 -6.70 3.80 8.33
C PRO A 475 -6.58 3.17 9.73
N ALA A 476 -5.40 2.66 10.11
CA ALA A 476 -5.10 2.18 11.46
C ALA A 476 -4.52 3.27 12.39
N GLU A 477 -4.17 4.44 11.86
CA GLU A 477 -3.35 5.46 12.52
C GLU A 477 -4.23 6.49 13.26
N SER A 478 -5.06 6.01 14.18
CA SER A 478 -6.04 6.79 14.97
C SER A 478 -5.51 7.99 15.78
N LYS A 479 -4.20 8.26 15.75
CA LYS A 479 -3.53 9.42 16.38
C LYS A 479 -2.59 10.15 15.43
N CYS A 480 -2.70 9.89 14.13
CA CYS A 480 -2.04 10.63 13.07
C CYS A 480 -2.87 11.86 12.71
N GLU A 481 -2.19 12.98 12.44
CA GLU A 481 -2.83 14.23 12.06
C GLU A 481 -2.23 14.74 10.75
N SER A 482 -3.06 15.24 9.84
CA SER A 482 -2.62 15.69 8.51
C SER A 482 -1.70 16.92 8.52
N GLY A 483 -1.61 17.62 9.66
CA GLY A 483 -1.24 19.03 9.70
C GLY A 483 -2.37 19.94 9.20
N ARG A 484 -2.16 21.25 9.32
CA ARG A 484 -2.78 22.23 8.42
C ARG A 484 -1.78 22.52 7.30
#